data_AF-A0A2V8HUS4-F1
#
_entry.id   AF-A0A2V8HUS4-F1
#
_cell.length_a   1.000
_cell.length_b   1.000
_cell.length_c   1.000
_cell.angle_alpha   90.00
_cell.angle_beta   90.00
_cell.angle_gamma   90.00
#
_symmetry.space_group_name_H-M   'P 1'
#
loop_
_entity.id
_entity.type
_entity.pdbx_description
1 polymer ?
#
loop_
_entity_poly.entity_id
_entity_poly.type
_entity_poly.pdbx_seq_one_letter_code
_entity_poly.pdbx_strand_id
1 'polypeptide(L)'
;MIYFSLAFLISLAASLALCAAVRRSAPAFGAVVPPRADRWHSQPTPTMGGMAIAIAAVLGFSAVVSHVKGDVLTVAWLPIPLAAIAMFVVGVLDDRVQLSPLAKLVSSLIIGAFLVFSLARRPDNGLPWTYTLIGTIWFAGVCHAFNLLDNMDGLAGGVAMIAALFLASLLPSALGAPILVLLLALAGALIGFLYWNRPPARLFMGDCGSLFIGAVIAGASLLPVLQERTGFPWASAVIVMVLVVPLFDTGFVLVLRRLAGRSATRGGTDHVSHRLVSLGFSVRSAVRILYLLGMMGGLTAVVLVIGGIEQMIPVAALFAVVVTLVGIYLARVPAYDAQDFKALERSSFAPLLKDLTFRWHAGEVMLDLVLIVACYYIAYRLRFEGEALDQFLPYFTASLPVVLGCKLASLYGSGLYQRSWETFSLRDIAVVLRGVLMGSVLSIMAAAYFYRFEGFSRVVFIMDALLLMIAIVATRASFRSMSLVAASRSKRSRRVLVYGAGAFGQLIVREMRANPHWSMNPVAFIDDDPTKTHRWIMGVPVKGALSELEETLRRYRVDEVILSSPSINGSIEHTIREVCATHDCRVRRLSMSIS
;
A
#
# COMPACT_ATOMS: atom_id res chain seq x y z
N MET A 1 -9.76 -15.49 29.45
CA MET A 1 -10.07 -16.25 28.22
C MET A 1 -11.57 -16.22 27.91
N ILE A 2 -12.44 -16.80 28.74
CA ILE A 2 -13.91 -16.85 28.49
C ILE A 2 -14.52 -15.47 28.26
N TYR A 3 -14.23 -14.50 29.13
CA TYR A 3 -14.73 -13.12 29.03
C TYR A 3 -14.34 -12.42 27.71
N PHE A 4 -13.10 -12.61 27.24
CA PHE A 4 -12.63 -12.04 25.98
C PHE A 4 -13.41 -12.58 24.78
N SER A 5 -13.61 -13.91 24.74
CA SER A 5 -14.42 -14.55 23.70
C SER A 5 -15.89 -14.12 23.76
N LEU A 6 -16.43 -13.95 24.98
CA LEU A 6 -17.81 -13.52 25.18
C LEU A 6 -18.06 -12.10 24.64
N ALA A 7 -17.17 -11.14 24.93
CA ALA A 7 -17.27 -9.77 24.41
C ALA A 7 -17.24 -9.74 22.88
N PHE A 8 -16.36 -10.54 22.26
CA PHE A 8 -16.28 -10.70 20.82
C PHE A 8 -17.59 -11.26 20.23
N LEU A 9 -18.10 -12.37 20.79
CA LEU A 9 -19.30 -13.05 20.28
C LEU A 9 -20.57 -12.20 20.45
N ILE A 10 -20.73 -11.53 21.60
CA ILE A 10 -21.84 -10.58 21.83
C ILE A 10 -21.79 -9.47 20.80
N SER A 11 -20.62 -8.85 20.59
CA SER A 11 -20.47 -7.75 19.63
C SER A 11 -20.73 -8.20 18.19
N LEU A 12 -20.29 -9.41 17.83
CA LEU A 12 -20.54 -10.00 16.51
C LEU A 12 -22.03 -10.22 16.26
N ALA A 13 -22.72 -10.87 17.20
CA ALA A 13 -24.14 -11.13 17.10
C ALA A 13 -24.96 -9.83 17.09
N ALA A 14 -24.63 -8.89 17.98
CA ALA A 14 -25.26 -7.58 18.04
C ALA A 14 -25.06 -6.79 16.75
N SER A 15 -23.84 -6.75 16.21
CA SER A 15 -23.55 -6.03 14.96
C SER A 15 -24.30 -6.63 13.77
N LEU A 16 -24.37 -7.96 13.64
CA LEU A 16 -25.16 -8.61 12.58
C LEU A 16 -26.64 -8.20 12.64
N ALA A 17 -27.23 -8.23 13.84
CA ALA A 17 -28.64 -7.88 14.06
C ALA A 17 -28.91 -6.38 13.86
N LEU A 18 -28.08 -5.52 14.45
CA LEU A 18 -28.20 -4.06 14.36
C LEU A 18 -27.98 -3.58 12.93
N CYS A 19 -27.02 -4.14 12.18
CA CYS A 19 -26.84 -3.82 10.77
C CYS A 19 -28.08 -4.19 9.95
N ALA A 20 -28.73 -5.32 10.24
CA ALA A 20 -29.97 -5.69 9.58
C ALA A 20 -31.11 -4.71 9.88
N ALA A 21 -31.20 -4.22 11.13
CA ALA A 21 -32.16 -3.21 11.54
C ALA A 21 -31.90 -1.86 10.85
N VAL A 22 -30.66 -1.36 10.91
CA VAL A 22 -30.24 -0.10 10.26
C VAL A 22 -30.49 -0.15 8.76
N ARG A 23 -30.15 -1.25 8.09
CA ARG A 23 -30.40 -1.40 6.65
C ARG A 23 -31.88 -1.28 6.28
N ARG A 24 -32.79 -1.77 7.13
CA ARG A 24 -34.25 -1.70 6.91
C ARG A 24 -34.80 -0.31 7.19
N SER A 25 -34.29 0.39 8.20
CA SER A 25 -34.81 1.68 8.63
C SER A 25 -34.19 2.89 7.93
N ALA A 26 -32.94 2.79 7.46
CA ALA A 26 -32.21 3.88 6.81
C ALA A 26 -32.94 4.56 5.64
N PRO A 27 -33.69 3.86 4.76
CA PRO A 27 -34.48 4.51 3.72
C PRO A 27 -35.56 5.46 4.26
N ALA A 28 -36.17 5.13 5.40
CA ALA A 28 -37.21 5.95 6.01
C ALA A 28 -36.66 7.28 6.56
N PHE A 29 -35.36 7.32 6.88
CA PHE A 29 -34.67 8.51 7.39
C PHE A 29 -33.93 9.29 6.29
N GLY A 30 -34.07 8.90 5.02
CA GLY A 30 -33.30 9.50 3.92
C GLY A 30 -31.79 9.21 3.98
N ALA A 31 -31.35 8.28 4.84
CA ALA A 31 -29.95 7.91 5.02
C ALA A 31 -29.50 6.91 3.94
N VAL A 32 -29.58 7.33 2.68
CA VAL A 32 -29.27 6.51 1.52
C VAL A 32 -28.33 7.29 0.60
N VAL A 33 -27.20 6.67 0.25
CA VAL A 33 -26.25 7.26 -0.69
C VAL A 33 -26.76 7.03 -2.12
N PRO A 34 -27.04 8.10 -2.89
CA PRO A 34 -27.51 7.96 -4.26
C PRO A 34 -26.39 7.44 -5.17
N PRO A 35 -26.72 6.67 -6.23
CA PRO A 35 -25.76 6.25 -7.22
C PRO A 35 -25.20 7.49 -7.93
N ARG A 36 -23.88 7.68 -7.91
CA ARG A 36 -23.20 8.75 -8.64
C ARG A 36 -22.37 8.16 -9.78
N ALA A 37 -22.28 8.87 -10.91
CA ALA A 37 -21.55 8.43 -12.10
C ALA A 37 -20.02 8.28 -11.88
N ASP A 38 -19.49 8.89 -10.81
CA ASP A 38 -18.09 8.82 -10.35
C ASP A 38 -17.81 7.70 -9.34
N ARG A 39 -18.84 6.99 -8.84
CA ARG A 39 -18.73 5.90 -7.86
C ARG A 39 -19.26 4.57 -8.43
N TRP A 40 -18.70 3.45 -7.96
CA TRP A 40 -18.95 2.11 -8.52
C TRP A 40 -20.34 1.52 -8.23
N HIS A 41 -21.23 2.24 -7.55
CA HIS A 41 -22.52 1.74 -7.12
C HIS A 41 -23.61 2.16 -8.10
N SER A 42 -24.21 1.16 -8.76
CA SER A 42 -25.38 1.31 -9.63
C SER A 42 -26.70 1.24 -8.87
N GLN A 43 -26.69 1.07 -7.54
CA GLN A 43 -27.88 1.03 -6.69
C GLN A 43 -27.74 1.95 -5.46
N PRO A 44 -28.83 2.62 -5.04
CA PRO A 44 -28.84 3.41 -3.83
C PRO A 44 -28.59 2.52 -2.60
N THR A 45 -27.56 2.86 -1.82
CA THR A 45 -27.07 2.01 -0.71
C THR A 45 -27.28 2.72 0.64
N PRO A 46 -27.91 2.08 1.64
CA PRO A 46 -28.05 2.61 2.99
C PRO A 46 -26.71 2.99 3.64
N THR A 47 -26.68 4.08 4.41
CA THR A 47 -25.54 4.50 5.23
C THR A 47 -25.89 4.43 6.74
N MET A 48 -24.96 4.82 7.62
CA MET A 48 -25.03 4.72 9.09
C MET A 48 -24.78 3.33 9.70
N GLY A 49 -24.15 2.42 8.96
CA GLY A 49 -23.69 1.15 9.53
C GLY A 49 -22.71 1.33 10.71
N GLY A 50 -22.03 2.47 10.79
CA GLY A 50 -21.21 2.87 11.93
C GLY A 50 -21.94 2.91 13.27
N MET A 51 -23.23 3.26 13.28
CA MET A 51 -24.06 3.19 14.50
C MET A 51 -24.17 1.75 15.02
N ALA A 52 -24.37 0.79 14.12
CA ALA A 52 -24.44 -0.62 14.49
C ALA A 52 -23.09 -1.12 15.04
N ILE A 53 -21.97 -0.70 14.44
CA ILE A 53 -20.62 -1.06 14.91
C ILE A 53 -20.38 -0.49 16.33
N ALA A 54 -20.61 0.80 16.53
CA ALA A 54 -20.35 1.47 17.80
C ALA A 54 -21.22 0.90 18.92
N ILE A 55 -22.53 0.75 18.70
CA ILE A 55 -23.44 0.18 19.68
C ILE A 55 -23.06 -1.27 20.00
N ALA A 56 -22.79 -2.09 19.00
CA ALA A 56 -22.42 -3.49 19.22
C ALA A 56 -21.11 -3.63 20.02
N ALA A 57 -20.08 -2.85 19.69
CA ALA A 57 -18.82 -2.85 20.41
C ALA A 57 -18.97 -2.38 21.86
N VAL A 58 -19.76 -1.32 22.10
CA VAL A 58 -20.05 -0.83 23.45
C VAL A 58 -20.85 -1.84 24.26
N LEU A 59 -21.82 -2.53 23.65
CA LEU A 59 -22.61 -3.59 24.30
C LEU A 59 -21.72 -4.76 24.74
N GLY A 60 -20.90 -5.31 23.83
CA GLY A 60 -20.01 -6.42 24.18
C GLY A 60 -18.93 -6.02 25.19
N PHE A 61 -18.42 -4.79 25.10
CA PHE A 61 -17.50 -4.24 26.09
C PHE A 61 -18.15 -4.12 27.48
N SER A 62 -19.31 -3.45 27.57
CA SER A 62 -19.99 -3.17 28.84
C SER A 62 -20.50 -4.43 29.53
N ALA A 63 -20.90 -5.45 28.76
CA ALA A 63 -21.34 -6.73 29.30
C ALA A 63 -20.24 -7.49 30.07
N VAL A 64 -18.97 -7.21 29.76
CA VAL A 64 -17.85 -8.02 30.23
C VAL A 64 -16.85 -7.24 31.08
N VAL A 65 -16.65 -5.94 30.83
CA VAL A 65 -15.55 -5.15 31.43
C VAL A 65 -15.51 -5.21 32.96
N SER A 66 -16.66 -5.24 33.63
CA SER A 66 -16.77 -5.34 35.10
C SER A 66 -16.26 -6.66 35.69
N HIS A 67 -16.17 -7.71 34.88
CA HIS A 67 -15.74 -9.05 35.30
C HIS A 67 -14.24 -9.28 35.09
N VAL A 68 -13.56 -8.33 34.46
CA VAL A 68 -12.15 -8.44 34.15
C VAL A 68 -11.36 -7.61 35.16
N LYS A 69 -10.28 -8.19 35.70
CA LYS A 69 -9.37 -7.48 36.61
C LYS A 69 -8.79 -6.25 35.90
N GLY A 70 -9.32 -5.09 36.23
CA GLY A 70 -8.65 -3.81 36.17
C GLY A 70 -8.82 -3.18 37.54
N ASP A 71 -7.81 -2.51 38.07
CA ASP A 71 -8.00 -1.74 39.30
C ASP A 71 -9.12 -0.72 39.05
N VAL A 72 -10.31 -1.02 39.56
CA VAL A 72 -11.51 -0.17 39.43
C VAL A 72 -11.26 1.21 40.06
N LEU A 73 -10.26 1.28 40.97
CA LEU A 73 -9.77 2.49 41.63
C LEU A 73 -8.69 3.25 40.84
N THR A 74 -8.16 2.72 39.72
CA THR A 74 -7.27 3.46 38.80
C THR A 74 -7.93 3.61 37.43
N VAL A 75 -8.66 4.71 37.23
CA VAL A 75 -9.48 5.07 36.05
C VAL A 75 -8.65 5.31 34.76
N ALA A 76 -7.49 4.67 34.60
CA ALA A 76 -6.52 4.94 33.52
C ALA A 76 -6.99 4.51 32.12
N TRP A 77 -7.93 3.55 32.01
CA TRP A 77 -8.39 3.02 30.72
C TRP A 77 -9.69 3.67 30.20
N LEU A 78 -10.50 4.26 31.10
CA LEU A 78 -11.79 4.87 30.76
C LEU A 78 -11.72 6.02 29.72
N PRO A 79 -10.64 6.84 29.65
CA PRO A 79 -10.54 7.89 28.65
C PRO A 79 -10.64 7.40 27.19
N ILE A 80 -10.20 6.17 26.89
CA ILE A 80 -10.19 5.62 25.52
C ILE A 80 -11.62 5.40 24.98
N PRO A 81 -12.50 4.61 25.64
CA PRO A 81 -13.87 4.45 25.16
C PRO A 81 -14.66 5.77 25.18
N LEU A 82 -14.37 6.70 26.11
CA LEU A 82 -14.99 8.04 26.09
C LEU A 82 -14.57 8.87 24.86
N ALA A 83 -13.29 8.87 24.52
CA ALA A 83 -12.79 9.51 23.31
C ALA A 83 -13.38 8.88 22.05
N ALA A 84 -13.56 7.56 22.03
CA ALA A 84 -14.22 6.86 20.94
C ALA A 84 -15.69 7.26 20.79
N ILE A 85 -16.44 7.36 21.88
CA ILE A 85 -17.83 7.86 21.88
C ILE A 85 -17.88 9.32 21.43
N ALA A 86 -16.95 10.17 21.86
CA ALA A 86 -16.89 11.56 21.43
C ALA A 86 -16.65 11.66 19.91
N MET A 87 -15.71 10.88 19.36
CA MET A 87 -15.47 10.84 17.90
C MET A 87 -16.62 10.21 17.12
N PHE A 88 -17.33 9.23 17.70
CA PHE A 88 -18.58 8.73 17.14
C PHE A 88 -19.63 9.84 17.01
N VAL A 89 -19.82 10.65 18.05
CA VAL A 89 -20.75 11.80 18.03
C VAL A 89 -20.34 12.81 16.96
N VAL A 90 -19.05 13.14 16.83
CA VAL A 90 -18.54 14.00 15.75
C VAL A 90 -18.90 13.43 14.38
N GLY A 91 -18.73 12.13 14.17
CA GLY A 91 -19.09 11.49 12.90
C GLY A 91 -20.60 11.43 12.65
N VAL A 92 -21.44 11.24 13.68
CA VAL A 92 -22.91 11.34 13.54
C VAL A 92 -23.33 12.76 13.17
N LEU A 93 -22.68 13.78 13.75
CA LEU A 93 -22.91 15.18 13.39
C LEU A 93 -22.49 15.45 11.95
N ASP A 94 -21.36 14.87 11.51
CA ASP A 94 -20.92 14.99 10.12
C ASP A 94 -21.87 14.33 9.12
N ASP A 95 -22.30 13.10 9.40
CA ASP A 95 -23.23 12.37 8.54
C ASP A 95 -24.58 13.11 8.36
N ARG A 96 -24.94 14.01 9.29
CA ARG A 96 -26.19 14.80 9.24
C ARG A 96 -26.01 16.22 8.70
N VAL A 97 -24.96 16.92 9.12
CA VAL A 97 -24.79 18.37 8.89
C VAL A 97 -23.66 18.68 7.91
N GLN A 98 -22.85 17.68 7.53
CA GLN A 98 -21.66 17.83 6.68
C GLN A 98 -20.68 18.87 7.24
N LEU A 99 -19.96 18.48 8.30
CA LEU A 99 -18.96 19.32 8.94
C LEU A 99 -17.82 19.66 7.97
N SER A 100 -17.27 20.86 8.12
CA SER A 100 -16.07 21.25 7.37
C SER A 100 -14.87 20.37 7.77
N PRO A 101 -13.92 20.10 6.85
CA PRO A 101 -12.70 19.35 7.18
C PRO A 101 -11.93 19.94 8.38
N LEU A 102 -11.94 21.27 8.53
CA LEU A 102 -11.32 21.95 9.66
C LEU A 102 -12.05 21.64 10.98
N ALA A 103 -13.39 21.64 10.99
CA ALA A 103 -14.16 21.32 12.19
C ALA A 103 -13.91 19.88 12.66
N LYS A 104 -13.79 18.92 11.72
CA LYS A 104 -13.41 17.54 12.07
C LYS A 104 -12.01 17.46 12.65
N LEU A 105 -11.04 18.15 12.03
CA LEU A 105 -9.66 18.19 12.52
C LEU A 105 -9.57 18.80 13.93
N VAL A 106 -10.16 19.97 14.14
CA VAL A 106 -10.18 20.65 15.45
C VAL A 106 -10.84 19.77 16.51
N SER A 107 -11.98 19.15 16.21
CA SER A 107 -12.67 18.25 17.15
C SER A 107 -11.79 17.06 17.54
N SER A 108 -11.16 16.41 16.56
CA SER A 108 -10.25 15.28 16.82
C SER A 108 -9.01 15.68 17.63
N LEU A 109 -8.46 16.88 17.43
CA LEU A 109 -7.34 17.40 18.22
C LEU A 109 -7.75 17.73 19.65
N ILE A 110 -8.92 18.35 19.87
CA ILE A 110 -9.44 18.64 21.20
C ILE A 110 -9.65 17.32 21.98
N ILE A 111 -10.34 16.35 21.37
CA ILE A 111 -10.60 15.05 21.99
C ILE A 111 -9.28 14.31 22.27
N GLY A 112 -8.34 14.33 21.31
CA GLY A 112 -7.01 13.75 21.47
C GLY A 112 -6.21 14.39 22.62
N ALA A 113 -6.27 15.71 22.77
CA ALA A 113 -5.57 16.42 23.84
C ALA A 113 -6.11 16.02 25.22
N PHE A 114 -7.44 15.95 25.39
CA PHE A 114 -8.06 15.48 26.64
C PHE A 114 -7.75 14.01 26.92
N LEU A 115 -7.74 13.16 25.89
CA LEU A 115 -7.35 11.76 26.00
C LEU A 115 -5.91 11.65 26.52
N VAL A 116 -4.95 12.28 25.84
CA VAL A 116 -3.54 12.19 26.20
C VAL A 116 -3.28 12.78 27.58
N PHE A 117 -3.91 13.92 27.91
CA PHE A 117 -3.85 14.50 29.25
C PHE A 117 -4.33 13.50 30.32
N SER A 118 -5.41 12.77 30.05
CA SER A 118 -5.95 11.78 31.00
C SER A 118 -5.05 10.55 31.13
N LEU A 119 -4.44 10.10 30.03
CA LEU A 119 -3.50 8.98 30.02
C LEU A 119 -2.14 9.35 30.66
N ALA A 120 -1.77 10.64 30.65
CA ALA A 120 -0.52 11.16 31.17
C ALA A 120 -0.44 11.25 32.71
N ARG A 121 -1.58 11.20 33.42
CA ARG A 121 -1.70 11.48 34.87
C ARG A 121 -1.12 10.40 35.81
N ARG A 122 -0.05 9.69 35.42
CA ARG A 122 0.63 8.76 36.34
C ARG A 122 1.60 9.50 37.26
N PRO A 123 1.67 9.17 38.57
CA PRO A 123 2.36 9.98 39.57
C PRO A 123 3.89 9.97 39.46
N ASP A 124 4.46 8.98 38.78
CA ASP A 124 5.86 8.62 39.00
C ASP A 124 6.84 9.14 37.93
N ASN A 125 6.40 9.95 36.96
CA ASN A 125 7.21 10.79 36.06
C ASN A 125 6.27 11.35 34.97
N GLY A 126 6.03 12.67 34.96
CA GLY A 126 5.22 13.30 33.92
C GLY A 126 5.79 13.02 32.53
N LEU A 127 4.93 12.70 31.56
CA LEU A 127 5.34 12.56 30.17
C LEU A 127 6.02 13.85 29.68
N PRO A 128 7.13 13.77 28.92
CA PRO A 128 7.68 14.95 28.28
C PRO A 128 6.62 15.62 27.40
N TRP A 129 6.56 16.96 27.39
CA TRP A 129 5.57 17.73 26.62
C TRP A 129 5.53 17.36 25.12
N THR A 130 6.66 16.89 24.57
CA THR A 130 6.78 16.39 23.19
C THR A 130 5.86 15.19 22.94
N TYR A 131 5.75 14.26 23.90
CA TYR A 131 4.84 13.10 23.80
C TYR A 131 3.37 13.52 23.88
N THR A 132 3.04 14.61 24.59
CA THR A 132 1.68 15.15 24.63
C THR A 132 1.24 15.67 23.26
N LEU A 133 2.08 16.46 22.60
CA LEU A 133 1.80 16.99 21.27
C LEU A 133 1.75 15.87 20.23
N ILE A 134 2.77 14.99 20.21
CA ILE A 134 2.84 13.86 19.28
C ILE A 134 1.63 12.94 19.47
N GLY A 135 1.26 12.60 20.71
CA GLY A 135 0.11 11.74 21.00
C GLY A 135 -1.21 12.35 20.54
N THR A 136 -1.36 13.67 20.68
CA THR A 136 -2.56 14.40 20.23
C THR A 136 -2.68 14.39 18.71
N ILE A 137 -1.57 14.69 18.01
CA ILE A 137 -1.50 14.65 16.54
C ILE A 137 -1.70 13.22 16.04
N TRP A 138 -1.11 12.23 16.72
CA TRP A 138 -1.26 10.81 16.40
C TRP A 138 -2.72 10.37 16.50
N PHE A 139 -3.41 10.73 17.59
CA PHE A 139 -4.82 10.40 17.77
C PHE A 139 -5.67 10.93 16.62
N ALA A 140 -5.56 12.22 16.33
CA ALA A 140 -6.28 12.84 15.22
C ALA A 140 -5.88 12.18 13.88
N GLY A 141 -4.59 11.99 13.63
CA GLY A 141 -4.07 11.40 12.40
C GLY A 141 -4.63 10.01 12.13
N VAL A 142 -4.67 9.12 13.13
CA VAL A 142 -5.22 7.77 12.98
C VAL A 142 -6.73 7.79 12.79
N CYS A 143 -7.48 8.66 13.49
CA CYS A 143 -8.91 8.86 13.24
C CYS A 143 -9.19 9.24 11.77
N HIS A 144 -8.47 10.24 11.26
CA HIS A 144 -8.62 10.70 9.88
C HIS A 144 -8.11 9.67 8.87
N ALA A 145 -7.08 8.89 9.20
CA ALA A 145 -6.58 7.84 8.33
C ALA A 145 -7.63 6.74 8.09
N PHE A 146 -8.36 6.32 9.12
CA PHE A 146 -9.46 5.36 8.95
C PHE A 146 -10.67 5.97 8.22
N ASN A 147 -10.97 7.26 8.46
CA ASN A 147 -12.01 7.97 7.73
C ASN A 147 -11.71 8.07 6.21
N LEU A 148 -10.47 8.40 5.86
CA LEU A 148 -10.01 8.45 4.46
C LEU A 148 -9.94 7.06 3.79
N LEU A 149 -9.63 6.02 4.58
CA LEU A 149 -9.57 4.64 4.11
C LEU A 149 -10.95 4.05 3.78
N ASP A 150 -12.05 4.63 4.30
CA ASP A 150 -13.44 4.22 4.03
C ASP A 150 -13.93 4.68 2.64
N ASN A 151 -13.10 4.43 1.62
CA ASN A 151 -13.35 4.77 0.23
C ASN A 151 -13.77 3.57 -0.65
N MET A 152 -13.68 2.34 -0.12
CA MET A 152 -14.04 1.10 -0.84
C MET A 152 -14.74 0.09 0.07
N ASP A 153 -15.74 -0.61 -0.50
CA ASP A 153 -16.50 -1.68 0.15
C ASP A 153 -15.59 -2.71 0.84
N GLY A 154 -15.77 -2.89 2.14
CA GLY A 154 -15.02 -3.80 3.00
C GLY A 154 -13.67 -3.28 3.48
N LEU A 155 -13.07 -2.27 2.84
CA LEU A 155 -11.68 -1.91 3.06
C LEU A 155 -11.38 -1.45 4.50
N ALA A 156 -11.98 -0.35 4.94
CA ALA A 156 -11.71 0.23 6.26
C ALA A 156 -12.05 -0.75 7.38
N GLY A 157 -13.22 -1.40 7.30
CA GLY A 157 -13.66 -2.37 8.31
C GLY A 157 -12.73 -3.58 8.45
N GLY A 158 -12.25 -4.14 7.34
CA GLY A 158 -11.36 -5.29 7.39
C GLY A 158 -9.93 -4.95 7.84
N VAL A 159 -9.41 -3.80 7.40
CA VAL A 159 -8.11 -3.31 7.87
C VAL A 159 -8.15 -3.00 9.36
N ALA A 160 -9.23 -2.38 9.85
CA ALA A 160 -9.43 -2.12 11.27
C ALA A 160 -9.55 -3.41 12.09
N MET A 161 -10.24 -4.42 11.58
CA MET A 161 -10.37 -5.73 12.23
C MET A 161 -9.00 -6.40 12.38
N ILE A 162 -8.20 -6.41 11.30
CA ILE A 162 -6.83 -6.94 11.32
C ILE A 162 -5.99 -6.19 12.37
N ALA A 163 -6.03 -4.85 12.36
CA ALA A 163 -5.29 -4.02 13.30
C ALA A 163 -5.70 -4.28 14.76
N ALA A 164 -7.01 -4.35 15.04
CA ALA A 164 -7.53 -4.60 16.39
C ALA A 164 -7.08 -5.97 16.94
N LEU A 165 -7.11 -7.02 16.10
CA LEU A 165 -6.66 -8.36 16.48
C LEU A 165 -5.15 -8.42 16.76
N PHE A 166 -4.32 -7.79 15.93
CA PHE A 166 -2.88 -7.74 16.14
C PHE A 166 -2.50 -6.89 17.36
N LEU A 167 -3.13 -5.73 17.58
CA LEU A 167 -2.90 -4.94 18.80
C LEU A 167 -3.25 -5.76 20.04
N ALA A 168 -4.39 -6.45 20.04
CA ALA A 168 -4.83 -7.26 21.17
C ALA A 168 -3.92 -8.47 21.44
N SER A 169 -3.36 -9.09 20.41
CA SER A 169 -2.49 -10.26 20.57
C SER A 169 -1.04 -9.92 20.91
N LEU A 170 -0.51 -8.80 20.40
CA LEU A 170 0.91 -8.45 20.53
C LEU A 170 1.24 -7.67 21.80
N LEU A 171 0.31 -6.85 22.30
CA LEU A 171 0.57 -5.90 23.39
C LEU A 171 -0.32 -6.10 24.63
N PRO A 172 -0.70 -7.34 25.04
CA PRO A 172 -1.72 -7.55 26.06
C PRO A 172 -1.36 -6.96 27.44
N SER A 173 -0.10 -7.06 27.84
CA SER A 173 0.39 -6.55 29.12
C SER A 173 0.36 -5.01 29.17
N ALA A 174 0.71 -4.35 28.07
CA ALA A 174 0.75 -2.89 28.00
C ALA A 174 -0.65 -2.27 27.86
N LEU A 175 -1.56 -2.97 27.15
CA LEU A 175 -2.94 -2.53 26.95
C LEU A 175 -3.79 -2.69 28.21
N GLY A 176 -3.54 -3.74 28.99
CA GLY A 176 -4.39 -4.11 30.11
C GLY A 176 -5.71 -4.74 29.65
N ALA A 177 -6.32 -5.49 30.57
CA ALA A 177 -7.42 -6.36 30.24
C ALA A 177 -8.71 -5.64 29.76
N PRO A 178 -9.09 -4.44 30.27
CA PRO A 178 -10.22 -3.69 29.74
C PRO A 178 -10.05 -3.29 28.26
N ILE A 179 -8.87 -2.80 27.87
CA ILE A 179 -8.62 -2.38 26.48
C ILE A 179 -8.58 -3.58 25.54
N LEU A 180 -8.10 -4.74 26.01
CA LEU A 180 -8.22 -6.00 25.25
C LEU A 180 -9.68 -6.39 24.99
N VAL A 181 -10.56 -6.26 26.00
CA VAL A 181 -12.00 -6.50 25.82
C VAL A 181 -12.57 -5.54 24.77
N LEU A 182 -12.20 -4.25 24.82
CA LEU A 182 -12.66 -3.25 23.86
C LEU A 182 -12.22 -3.56 22.42
N LEU A 183 -10.95 -3.94 22.21
CA LEU A 183 -10.43 -4.30 20.88
C LEU A 183 -11.09 -5.57 20.33
N LEU A 184 -11.34 -6.57 21.18
CA LEU A 184 -12.00 -7.80 20.76
C LEU A 184 -13.51 -7.60 20.51
N ALA A 185 -14.17 -6.75 21.31
CA ALA A 185 -15.54 -6.31 21.05
C ALA A 185 -15.62 -5.57 19.70
N LEU A 186 -14.67 -4.65 19.43
CA LEU A 186 -14.56 -3.97 18.14
C LEU A 186 -14.35 -4.97 17.00
N ALA A 187 -13.43 -5.93 17.14
CA ALA A 187 -13.19 -6.95 16.12
C ALA A 187 -14.44 -7.79 15.82
N GLY A 188 -15.18 -8.20 16.85
CA GLY A 188 -16.45 -8.90 16.71
C GLY A 188 -17.50 -8.05 15.96
N ALA A 189 -17.65 -6.79 16.36
CA ALA A 189 -18.57 -5.84 15.72
C ALA A 189 -18.22 -5.60 14.24
N LEU A 190 -16.93 -5.48 13.92
CA LEU A 190 -16.44 -5.30 12.55
C LEU A 190 -16.71 -6.54 11.68
N ILE A 191 -16.51 -7.76 12.20
CA ILE A 191 -16.85 -8.99 11.47
C ILE A 191 -18.34 -9.05 11.15
N GLY A 192 -19.20 -8.72 12.13
CA GLY A 192 -20.64 -8.65 11.90
C GLY A 192 -21.03 -7.61 10.83
N PHE A 193 -20.38 -6.45 10.83
CA PHE A 193 -20.60 -5.41 9.83
C PHE A 193 -20.08 -5.81 8.43
N LEU A 194 -18.91 -6.44 8.34
CA LEU A 194 -18.29 -6.87 7.08
C LEU A 194 -19.15 -7.85 6.28
N TYR A 195 -20.00 -8.64 6.96
CA TYR A 195 -21.00 -9.47 6.28
C TYR A 195 -21.92 -8.65 5.34
N TRP A 196 -22.28 -7.43 5.77
CA TRP A 196 -23.12 -6.49 5.03
C TRP A 196 -22.33 -5.56 4.11
N ASN A 197 -21.08 -5.25 4.45
CA ASN A 197 -20.24 -4.30 3.73
C ASN A 197 -19.31 -4.94 2.67
N ARG A 198 -19.28 -6.27 2.54
CA ARG A 198 -18.50 -6.98 1.50
C ARG A 198 -18.92 -6.59 0.07
N PRO A 199 -18.00 -6.48 -0.91
CA PRO A 199 -18.35 -6.05 -2.27
C PRO A 199 -19.26 -7.04 -3.04
N PRO A 200 -20.42 -6.62 -3.59
CA PRO A 200 -21.00 -5.26 -3.51
C PRO A 200 -21.68 -4.99 -2.15
N ALA A 201 -21.35 -3.85 -1.53
CA ALA A 201 -21.85 -3.51 -0.21
C ALA A 201 -23.36 -3.29 -0.17
N ARG A 202 -23.98 -3.71 0.93
CA ARG A 202 -25.41 -3.56 1.22
C ARG A 202 -25.68 -2.52 2.30
N LEU A 203 -24.62 -2.05 2.96
CA LEU A 203 -24.65 -1.06 4.03
C LEU A 203 -23.28 -0.38 4.09
N PHE A 204 -23.24 0.95 4.07
CA PHE A 204 -22.04 1.74 4.25
C PHE A 204 -21.79 2.11 5.70
N MET A 205 -20.53 2.31 6.05
CA MET A 205 -20.08 2.61 7.40
C MET A 205 -20.46 4.05 7.79
N GLY A 206 -20.11 5.03 6.96
CA GLY A 206 -20.31 6.45 7.25
C GLY A 206 -19.24 7.01 8.20
N ASP A 207 -19.25 8.32 8.39
CA ASP A 207 -18.24 9.02 9.18
C ASP A 207 -18.34 8.67 10.67
N CYS A 208 -19.57 8.42 11.17
CA CYS A 208 -19.77 7.93 12.54
C CYS A 208 -19.00 6.63 12.83
N GLY A 209 -18.96 5.69 11.89
CA GLY A 209 -18.27 4.41 12.08
C GLY A 209 -16.76 4.53 11.95
N SER A 210 -16.30 5.20 10.89
CA SER A 210 -14.86 5.29 10.60
C SER A 210 -14.11 6.11 11.65
N LEU A 211 -14.70 7.21 12.15
CA LEU A 211 -14.12 8.01 13.24
C LEU A 211 -14.15 7.28 14.58
N PHE A 212 -15.21 6.53 14.89
CA PHE A 212 -15.28 5.67 16.09
C PHE A 212 -14.18 4.60 16.08
N ILE A 213 -14.07 3.86 14.98
CA ILE A 213 -13.05 2.81 14.79
C ILE A 213 -11.65 3.41 14.93
N GLY A 214 -11.39 4.51 14.23
CA GLY A 214 -10.12 5.20 14.29
C GLY A 214 -9.78 5.65 15.71
N ALA A 215 -10.75 6.16 16.47
CA ALA A 215 -10.54 6.59 17.86
C ALA A 215 -10.24 5.44 18.82
N VAL A 216 -10.92 4.29 18.70
CA VAL A 216 -10.61 3.09 19.52
C VAL A 216 -9.19 2.62 19.24
N ILE A 217 -8.82 2.46 17.96
CA ILE A 217 -7.50 1.98 17.55
C ILE A 217 -6.41 3.00 17.93
N ALA A 218 -6.65 4.29 17.70
CA ALA A 218 -5.73 5.35 18.06
C ALA A 218 -5.46 5.40 19.57
N GLY A 219 -6.51 5.43 20.39
CA GLY A 219 -6.39 5.45 21.84
C GLY A 219 -5.71 4.20 22.40
N ALA A 220 -6.07 3.01 21.90
CA ALA A 220 -5.40 1.76 22.30
C ALA A 220 -3.92 1.75 21.90
N SER A 221 -3.58 2.25 20.70
CA SER A 221 -2.20 2.30 20.23
C SER A 221 -1.31 3.27 21.02
N LEU A 222 -1.87 4.32 21.62
CA LEU A 222 -1.06 5.25 22.43
C LEU A 222 -0.59 4.62 23.74
N LEU A 223 -1.37 3.73 24.33
CA LEU A 223 -1.12 3.25 25.68
C LEU A 223 0.25 2.55 25.83
N PRO A 224 0.66 1.63 24.93
CA PRO A 224 2.00 1.02 24.98
C PRO A 224 3.15 2.02 24.82
N VAL A 225 2.98 3.04 23.97
CA VAL A 225 4.01 4.08 23.73
C VAL A 225 4.19 4.99 24.94
N LEU A 226 3.08 5.38 25.57
CA LEU A 226 3.12 6.25 26.75
C LEU A 226 3.62 5.52 28.01
N GLN A 227 3.56 4.18 28.03
CA GLN A 227 4.08 3.36 29.12
C GLN A 227 5.53 2.90 28.90
N GLU A 228 6.09 3.18 27.73
CA GLU A 228 7.42 2.75 27.33
C GLU A 228 8.49 3.43 28.19
N ARG A 229 9.30 2.63 28.91
CA ARG A 229 10.38 3.11 29.77
C ARG A 229 11.77 2.92 29.16
N THR A 230 11.83 2.40 27.94
CA THR A 230 13.08 2.10 27.22
C THR A 230 13.56 3.31 26.44
N GLY A 231 14.87 3.48 26.28
CA GLY A 231 15.44 4.52 25.41
C GLY A 231 15.20 4.28 23.92
N PHE A 232 14.75 3.08 23.54
CA PHE A 232 14.43 2.69 22.18
C PHE A 232 12.89 2.62 21.98
N PRO A 233 12.32 3.20 20.90
CA PRO A 233 10.87 3.27 20.65
C PRO A 233 10.30 1.98 20.01
N TRP A 234 10.45 0.84 20.68
CA TRP A 234 9.99 -0.47 20.22
C TRP A 234 8.47 -0.52 20.03
N ALA A 235 7.69 0.06 20.96
CA ALA A 235 6.24 -0.02 20.89
C ALA A 235 5.71 0.76 19.69
N SER A 236 6.32 1.93 19.44
CA SER A 236 6.02 2.76 18.27
C SER A 236 6.26 2.01 16.96
N ALA A 237 7.36 1.25 16.86
CA ALA A 237 7.64 0.44 15.68
C ALA A 237 6.57 -0.65 15.45
N VAL A 238 6.20 -1.40 16.51
CA VAL A 238 5.13 -2.41 16.45
C VAL A 238 3.81 -1.80 15.97
N ILE A 239 3.44 -0.65 16.52
CA ILE A 239 2.18 0.04 16.16
C ILE A 239 2.18 0.49 14.69
N VAL A 240 3.27 1.08 14.21
CA VAL A 240 3.37 1.51 12.80
C VAL A 240 3.25 0.31 11.85
N MET A 241 3.82 -0.84 12.21
CA MET A 241 3.69 -2.07 11.43
C MET A 241 2.25 -2.59 11.39
N VAL A 242 1.55 -2.60 12.54
CA VAL A 242 0.15 -3.03 12.61
C VAL A 242 -0.78 -2.07 11.85
N LEU A 243 -0.47 -0.77 11.87
CA LEU A 243 -1.25 0.28 11.20
C LEU A 243 -0.68 0.67 9.83
N VAL A 244 0.11 -0.20 9.19
CA VAL A 244 0.80 0.14 7.94
C VAL A 244 -0.17 0.64 6.87
N VAL A 245 -1.35 0.02 6.72
CA VAL A 245 -2.29 0.34 5.63
C VAL A 245 -2.87 1.76 5.75
N PRO A 246 -3.54 2.15 6.85
CA PRO A 246 -4.11 3.49 6.98
C PRO A 246 -3.03 4.58 6.97
N LEU A 247 -1.87 4.33 7.61
CA LEU A 247 -0.76 5.29 7.65
C LEU A 247 -0.11 5.46 6.27
N PHE A 248 0.13 4.35 5.57
CA PHE A 248 0.70 4.37 4.23
C PHE A 248 -0.24 5.06 3.25
N ASP A 249 -1.54 4.70 3.20
CA ASP A 249 -2.49 5.32 2.27
C ASP A 249 -2.59 6.84 2.46
N THR A 250 -2.77 7.29 3.71
CA THR A 250 -2.90 8.71 4.05
C THR A 250 -1.61 9.48 3.78
N GLY A 251 -0.47 8.96 4.24
CA GLY A 251 0.84 9.58 4.02
C GLY A 251 1.20 9.65 2.54
N PHE A 252 0.91 8.58 1.80
CA PHE A 252 1.13 8.48 0.37
C PHE A 252 0.33 9.55 -0.40
N VAL A 253 -0.97 9.67 -0.14
CA VAL A 253 -1.82 10.68 -0.77
C VAL A 253 -1.36 12.10 -0.41
N LEU A 254 -1.06 12.35 0.86
CA LEU A 254 -0.60 13.66 1.33
C LEU A 254 0.70 14.09 0.64
N VAL A 255 1.70 13.20 0.60
CA VAL A 255 2.99 13.45 -0.04
C VAL A 255 2.79 13.70 -1.53
N LEU A 256 2.07 12.83 -2.25
CA LEU A 256 1.88 13.00 -3.69
C LEU A 256 1.10 14.27 -4.05
N ARG A 257 0.06 14.63 -3.30
CA ARG A 257 -0.67 15.90 -3.50
C ARG A 257 0.25 17.10 -3.27
N ARG A 258 1.06 17.06 -2.22
CA ARG A 258 1.99 18.15 -1.90
C ARG A 258 3.06 18.31 -2.99
N LEU A 259 3.61 17.20 -3.48
CA LEU A 259 4.52 17.20 -4.63
C LEU A 259 3.77 17.75 -5.85
N ALA A 260 2.55 17.33 -6.14
CA ALA A 260 1.76 17.85 -7.26
C ALA A 260 1.25 19.30 -7.08
N GLY A 261 1.58 19.99 -5.98
CA GLY A 261 1.11 21.36 -5.71
C GLY A 261 -0.40 21.46 -5.42
N ARG A 262 -1.07 20.35 -5.10
CA ARG A 262 -2.51 20.28 -4.81
C ARG A 262 -2.79 20.43 -3.32
N SER A 263 -3.98 20.94 -3.00
CA SER A 263 -4.47 20.99 -1.62
C SER A 263 -4.66 19.57 -1.07
N ALA A 264 -4.11 19.31 0.12
CA ALA A 264 -4.29 18.04 0.83
C ALA A 264 -5.75 17.75 1.22
N THR A 265 -6.60 18.78 1.30
CA THR A 265 -7.94 18.74 1.89
C THR A 265 -9.09 18.45 0.92
N ARG A 266 -8.84 18.35 -0.40
CA ARG A 266 -9.88 17.99 -1.38
C ARG A 266 -10.04 16.47 -1.44
N GLY A 267 -11.27 15.95 -1.41
CA GLY A 267 -11.53 14.53 -1.67
C GLY A 267 -11.12 14.17 -3.10
N GLY A 268 -10.53 12.99 -3.31
CA GLY A 268 -10.00 12.56 -4.60
C GLY A 268 -9.88 11.04 -4.72
N THR A 269 -9.78 10.55 -5.96
CA THR A 269 -9.65 9.11 -6.31
C THR A 269 -8.19 8.65 -6.36
N ASP A 270 -7.31 9.31 -5.61
CA ASP A 270 -5.86 9.14 -5.66
C ASP A 270 -5.29 8.23 -4.55
N HIS A 271 -6.17 7.65 -3.72
CA HIS A 271 -5.83 6.64 -2.73
C HIS A 271 -5.20 5.39 -3.36
N VAL A 272 -4.41 4.67 -2.56
CA VAL A 272 -3.74 3.41 -2.93
C VAL A 272 -4.75 2.42 -3.50
N SER A 273 -5.93 2.36 -2.87
CA SER A 273 -7.05 1.51 -3.23
C SER A 273 -7.55 1.76 -4.67
N HIS A 274 -7.74 3.03 -5.04
CA HIS A 274 -8.13 3.44 -6.39
C HIS A 274 -7.01 3.21 -7.41
N ARG A 275 -5.75 3.47 -7.06
CA ARG A 275 -4.60 3.22 -7.95
C ARG A 275 -4.42 1.75 -8.28
N LEU A 276 -4.67 0.86 -7.32
CA LEU A 276 -4.74 -0.58 -7.58
C LEU A 276 -5.85 -0.91 -8.58
N VAL A 277 -7.02 -0.28 -8.48
CA VAL A 277 -8.09 -0.47 -9.48
C VAL A 277 -7.68 0.08 -10.86
N SER A 278 -7.02 1.24 -10.92
CA SER A 278 -6.49 1.84 -12.16
C SER A 278 -5.43 0.95 -12.83
N LEU A 279 -4.70 0.14 -12.07
CA LEU A 279 -3.79 -0.89 -12.58
C LEU A 279 -4.51 -2.12 -13.19
N GLY A 280 -5.84 -2.13 -13.21
CA GLY A 280 -6.66 -3.21 -13.73
C GLY A 280 -7.04 -4.28 -12.69
N PHE A 281 -6.70 -4.09 -11.41
CA PHE A 281 -7.20 -4.98 -10.36
C PHE A 281 -8.71 -4.77 -10.16
N SER A 282 -9.43 -5.85 -9.82
CA SER A 282 -10.82 -5.70 -9.38
C SER A 282 -10.87 -5.05 -7.99
N VAL A 283 -11.98 -4.38 -7.67
CA VAL A 283 -12.26 -3.82 -6.31
C VAL A 283 -11.95 -4.86 -5.23
N ARG A 284 -12.45 -6.09 -5.39
CA ARG A 284 -12.20 -7.20 -4.45
C ARG A 284 -10.73 -7.56 -4.34
N SER A 285 -9.99 -7.53 -5.45
CA SER A 285 -8.56 -7.80 -5.46
C SER A 285 -7.77 -6.70 -4.75
N ALA A 286 -8.11 -5.43 -4.98
CA ALA A 286 -7.47 -4.29 -4.30
C ALA A 286 -7.66 -4.39 -2.78
N VAL A 287 -8.88 -4.67 -2.31
CA VAL A 287 -9.17 -4.86 -0.88
C VAL A 287 -8.35 -6.03 -0.30
N ARG A 288 -8.28 -7.18 -0.98
CA ARG A 288 -7.47 -8.32 -0.53
C ARG A 288 -5.97 -8.01 -0.47
N ILE A 289 -5.45 -7.24 -1.42
CA ILE A 289 -4.04 -6.81 -1.41
C ILE A 289 -3.77 -5.93 -0.19
N LEU A 290 -4.69 -5.02 0.14
CA LEU A 290 -4.56 -4.16 1.32
C LEU A 290 -4.71 -4.94 2.63
N TYR A 291 -5.58 -5.95 2.69
CA TYR A 291 -5.61 -6.89 3.82
C TYR A 291 -4.31 -7.66 3.96
N LEU A 292 -3.75 -8.17 2.85
CA LEU A 292 -2.47 -8.86 2.85
C LEU A 292 -1.35 -7.94 3.35
N LEU A 293 -1.34 -6.68 2.94
CA LEU A 293 -0.38 -5.68 3.44
C LEU A 293 -0.51 -5.48 4.96
N GLY A 294 -1.74 -5.35 5.47
CA GLY A 294 -2.00 -5.26 6.91
C GLY A 294 -1.58 -6.52 7.68
N MET A 295 -1.85 -7.71 7.13
CA MET A 295 -1.41 -8.99 7.70
C MET A 295 0.12 -9.12 7.69
N MET A 296 0.79 -8.73 6.61
CA MET A 296 2.25 -8.72 6.54
C MET A 296 2.85 -7.78 7.60
N GLY A 297 2.28 -6.58 7.76
CA GLY A 297 2.69 -5.65 8.81
C GLY A 297 2.50 -6.23 10.22
N GLY A 298 1.34 -6.83 10.50
CA GLY A 298 1.08 -7.51 11.76
C GLY A 298 1.99 -8.72 12.02
N LEU A 299 2.29 -9.54 11.00
CA LEU A 299 3.22 -10.66 11.12
C LEU A 299 4.66 -10.19 11.31
N THR A 300 5.07 -9.11 10.63
CA THR A 300 6.35 -8.45 10.91
C THR A 300 6.39 -8.02 12.37
N ALA A 301 5.32 -7.40 12.88
CA ALA A 301 5.23 -7.00 14.29
C ALA A 301 5.30 -8.20 15.26
N VAL A 302 4.76 -9.38 14.91
CA VAL A 302 4.96 -10.63 15.67
C VAL A 302 6.44 -10.98 15.76
N VAL A 303 7.16 -10.94 14.64
CA VAL A 303 8.61 -11.20 14.61
C VAL A 303 9.37 -10.18 15.46
N LEU A 304 8.96 -8.91 15.45
CA LEU A 304 9.59 -7.87 16.29
C LEU A 304 9.41 -8.18 17.79
N VAL A 305 8.20 -8.60 18.20
CA VAL A 305 7.88 -8.88 19.61
C VAL A 305 8.57 -10.15 20.10
N ILE A 306 8.70 -11.19 19.27
CA ILE A 306 9.34 -12.46 19.65
C ILE A 306 10.87 -12.39 19.56
N GLY A 307 11.40 -11.70 18.53
CA GLY A 307 12.82 -11.72 18.17
C GLY A 307 13.71 -10.73 18.93
N GLY A 308 13.12 -9.84 19.73
CA GLY A 308 13.85 -8.79 20.46
C GLY A 308 14.39 -7.67 19.55
N ILE A 309 15.03 -6.67 20.16
CA ILE A 309 15.49 -5.43 19.49
C ILE A 309 16.47 -5.74 18.33
N GLU A 310 17.31 -6.77 18.47
CA GLU A 310 18.28 -7.13 17.44
C GLU A 310 17.65 -7.67 16.15
N GLN A 311 16.60 -8.49 16.24
CA GLN A 311 15.90 -8.98 15.06
C GLN A 311 14.94 -7.92 14.51
N MET A 312 14.63 -6.90 15.31
CA MET A 312 13.64 -5.89 14.95
C MET A 312 14.12 -4.97 13.82
N ILE A 313 15.35 -4.46 13.89
CA ILE A 313 15.92 -3.55 12.89
C ILE A 313 15.92 -4.11 11.45
N PRO A 314 16.45 -5.32 11.17
CA PRO A 314 16.52 -5.84 9.81
C PRO A 314 15.13 -6.14 9.23
N VAL A 315 14.24 -6.69 10.04
CA VAL A 315 12.90 -7.07 9.61
C VAL A 315 12.05 -5.82 9.35
N ALA A 316 12.14 -4.82 10.24
CA ALA A 316 11.48 -3.53 10.04
C ALA A 316 12.05 -2.79 8.82
N ALA A 317 13.37 -2.80 8.60
CA ALA A 317 13.99 -2.20 7.43
C ALA A 317 13.54 -2.89 6.13
N LEU A 318 13.53 -4.23 6.09
CA LEU A 318 13.07 -4.98 4.93
C LEU A 318 11.60 -4.68 4.62
N PHE A 319 10.75 -4.63 5.65
CA PHE A 319 9.35 -4.28 5.48
C PHE A 319 9.18 -2.84 4.96
N ALA A 320 9.95 -1.89 5.50
CA ALA A 320 9.96 -0.51 5.02
C ALA A 320 10.39 -0.41 3.55
N VAL A 321 11.37 -1.22 3.10
CA VAL A 321 11.73 -1.34 1.67
C VAL A 321 10.53 -1.79 0.86
N VAL A 322 9.84 -2.86 1.26
CA VAL A 322 8.68 -3.39 0.54
C VAL A 322 7.58 -2.34 0.42
N VAL A 323 7.23 -1.66 1.51
CA VAL A 323 6.20 -0.60 1.51
C VAL A 323 6.62 0.58 0.61
N THR A 324 7.90 0.97 0.66
CA THR A 324 8.43 2.06 -0.18
C THR A 324 8.41 1.69 -1.66
N LEU A 325 8.79 0.46 -2.01
CA LEU A 325 8.71 -0.06 -3.38
C LEU A 325 7.27 -0.01 -3.91
N VAL A 326 6.31 -0.50 -3.11
CA VAL A 326 4.88 -0.43 -3.44
C VAL A 326 4.44 1.02 -3.63
N GLY A 327 4.88 1.94 -2.78
CA GLY A 327 4.60 3.37 -2.90
C GLY A 327 5.14 3.96 -4.20
N ILE A 328 6.43 3.81 -4.48
CA ILE A 328 7.05 4.33 -5.70
C ILE A 328 6.33 3.78 -6.95
N TYR A 329 5.97 2.49 -6.94
CA TYR A 329 5.22 1.88 -8.03
C TYR A 329 3.84 2.50 -8.22
N LEU A 330 3.03 2.58 -7.16
CA LEU A 330 1.68 3.12 -7.23
C LEU A 330 1.67 4.60 -7.58
N ALA A 331 2.70 5.34 -7.18
CA ALA A 331 2.79 6.75 -7.49
C ALA A 331 2.90 6.98 -9.01
N ARG A 332 3.57 6.07 -9.75
CA ARG A 332 3.72 6.15 -11.22
C ARG A 332 2.43 5.82 -11.97
N VAL A 333 1.48 5.17 -11.32
CA VAL A 333 0.16 4.90 -11.89
C VAL A 333 -0.59 6.21 -12.02
N PRO A 334 -1.03 6.62 -13.22
CA PRO A 334 -1.86 7.81 -13.35
C PRO A 334 -3.18 7.57 -12.61
N ALA A 335 -3.38 8.27 -11.51
CA ALA A 335 -4.67 8.35 -10.82
C ALA A 335 -5.59 9.42 -11.44
N TYR A 336 -5.13 10.07 -12.50
CA TYR A 336 -5.74 11.29 -13.04
C TYR A 336 -6.57 11.00 -14.30
N ASP A 337 -7.75 11.60 -14.39
CA ASP A 337 -8.41 11.79 -15.67
C ASP A 337 -7.51 12.61 -16.60
N ALA A 338 -7.41 12.21 -17.86
CA ALA A 338 -6.51 12.83 -18.85
C ALA A 338 -6.75 14.35 -19.06
N GLN A 339 -7.91 14.85 -18.61
CA GLN A 339 -8.28 16.27 -18.66
C GLN A 339 -7.56 17.10 -17.56
N ASP A 340 -7.36 16.54 -16.37
CA ASP A 340 -6.65 17.19 -15.25
C ASP A 340 -5.15 17.39 -15.54
N PHE A 341 -4.54 16.43 -16.24
CA PHE A 341 -3.13 16.50 -16.62
C PHE A 341 -2.87 17.62 -17.65
N LYS A 342 -3.78 17.78 -18.62
CA LYS A 342 -3.74 18.88 -19.59
C LYS A 342 -4.01 20.25 -18.95
N ALA A 343 -4.82 20.31 -17.89
CA ALA A 343 -5.03 21.54 -17.12
C ALA A 343 -3.77 21.94 -16.32
N LEU A 344 -3.04 20.97 -15.78
CA LEU A 344 -1.77 21.17 -15.06
C LEU A 344 -0.64 21.64 -15.98
N GLU A 345 -0.53 21.07 -17.18
CA GLU A 345 0.46 21.44 -18.20
C GLU A 345 0.27 22.89 -18.71
N ARG A 346 -0.95 23.42 -18.59
CA ARG A 346 -1.32 24.80 -18.95
C ARG A 346 -1.26 25.78 -17.77
N SER A 347 -1.00 25.31 -16.56
CA SER A 347 -0.91 26.19 -15.38
C SER A 347 0.45 26.90 -15.32
N SER A 348 0.50 28.07 -14.70
CA SER A 348 1.72 28.86 -14.45
C SER A 348 2.80 28.14 -13.61
N PHE A 349 2.50 26.92 -13.13
CA PHE A 349 3.41 26.04 -12.40
C PHE A 349 4.02 24.91 -13.26
N ALA A 350 3.82 24.90 -14.58
CA ALA A 350 4.40 23.92 -15.52
C ALA A 350 5.92 23.68 -15.37
N PRO A 351 6.78 24.68 -15.03
CA PRO A 351 8.19 24.44 -14.75
C PRO A 351 8.42 23.53 -13.53
N LEU A 352 7.58 23.67 -12.48
CA LEU A 352 7.65 22.90 -11.24
C LEU A 352 7.10 21.48 -11.37
N LEU A 353 6.34 21.21 -12.44
CA LEU A 353 5.88 19.88 -12.83
C LEU A 353 6.93 19.12 -13.65
N LYS A 354 7.80 19.80 -14.41
CA LYS A 354 9.00 19.16 -15.01
C LYS A 354 9.95 18.61 -13.94
N ASP A 355 10.01 19.25 -12.76
CA ASP A 355 10.72 18.78 -11.56
C ASP A 355 10.12 17.52 -10.91
N LEU A 356 9.01 16.97 -11.40
CA LEU A 356 8.53 15.66 -10.95
C LEU A 356 9.54 14.55 -11.24
N THR A 357 10.30 14.65 -12.32
CA THR A 357 11.43 13.75 -12.61
C THR A 357 12.45 13.76 -11.48
N PHE A 358 12.89 14.93 -10.99
CA PHE A 358 13.77 15.04 -9.82
C PHE A 358 13.18 14.36 -8.57
N ARG A 359 11.87 14.49 -8.36
CA ARG A 359 11.16 13.87 -7.23
C ARG A 359 11.05 12.34 -7.31
N TRP A 360 11.07 11.77 -8.52
CA TRP A 360 11.19 10.32 -8.68
C TRP A 360 12.56 9.82 -8.24
N HIS A 361 13.64 10.50 -8.66
CA HIS A 361 15.01 10.19 -8.22
C HIS A 361 15.16 10.26 -6.70
N ALA A 362 14.47 11.17 -6.02
CA ALA A 362 14.44 11.21 -4.56
C ALA A 362 13.88 9.91 -3.95
N GLY A 363 12.83 9.33 -4.53
CA GLY A 363 12.31 8.02 -4.13
C GLY A 363 13.31 6.89 -4.36
N GLU A 364 14.05 6.93 -5.47
CA GLU A 364 15.11 5.95 -5.78
C GLU A 364 16.24 6.00 -4.76
N VAL A 365 16.69 7.20 -4.40
CA VAL A 365 17.72 7.43 -3.39
C VAL A 365 17.25 6.97 -2.01
N MET A 366 16.00 7.25 -1.63
CA MET A 366 15.44 6.79 -0.35
C MET A 366 15.37 5.26 -0.28
N LEU A 367 14.94 4.60 -1.36
CA LEU A 367 14.94 3.14 -1.44
C LEU A 367 16.35 2.58 -1.27
N ASP A 368 17.31 3.12 -2.02
CA ASP A 368 18.70 2.65 -1.98
C ASP A 368 19.35 2.94 -0.62
N LEU A 369 18.98 4.03 0.06
CA LEU A 369 19.40 4.33 1.43
C LEU A 369 18.95 3.21 2.38
N VAL A 370 17.68 2.79 2.32
CA VAL A 370 17.19 1.70 3.17
C VAL A 370 17.86 0.37 2.80
N LEU A 371 18.08 0.10 1.51
CA LEU A 371 18.80 -1.10 1.06
C LEU A 371 20.23 -1.15 1.57
N ILE A 372 20.96 -0.02 1.53
CA ILE A 372 22.34 0.06 2.04
C ILE A 372 22.37 -0.27 3.53
N VAL A 373 21.49 0.36 4.33
CA VAL A 373 21.42 0.11 5.78
C VAL A 373 21.07 -1.36 6.05
N ALA A 374 20.06 -1.90 5.36
CA ALA A 374 19.61 -3.28 5.55
C ALA A 374 20.68 -4.30 5.17
N CYS A 375 21.30 -4.17 3.99
CA CYS A 375 22.35 -5.08 3.53
C CYS A 375 23.59 -5.03 4.43
N TYR A 376 23.99 -3.84 4.88
CA TYR A 376 25.14 -3.69 5.76
C TYR A 376 24.89 -4.33 7.13
N TYR A 377 23.69 -4.14 7.69
CA TYR A 377 23.29 -4.79 8.93
C TYR A 377 23.21 -6.31 8.79
N ILE A 378 22.60 -6.82 7.72
CA ILE A 378 22.51 -8.26 7.44
C ILE A 378 23.91 -8.86 7.29
N ALA A 379 24.87 -8.15 6.69
CA ALA A 379 26.25 -8.60 6.60
C ALA A 379 26.92 -8.76 7.98
N TYR A 380 26.65 -7.87 8.94
CA TYR A 380 27.11 -8.05 10.33
C TYR A 380 26.47 -9.28 10.98
N ARG A 381 25.15 -9.49 10.81
CA ARG A 381 24.44 -10.65 11.37
C ARG A 381 24.87 -11.98 10.76
N LEU A 382 25.18 -12.02 9.46
CA LEU A 382 25.71 -13.22 8.81
C LEU A 382 27.15 -13.51 9.23
N ARG A 383 27.89 -12.48 9.67
CA ARG A 383 29.28 -12.63 10.11
C ARG A 383 29.41 -12.98 11.59
N PHE A 384 28.56 -12.42 12.44
CA PHE A 384 28.67 -12.50 13.89
C PHE A 384 27.34 -12.95 14.52
N GLU A 385 27.42 -13.89 15.45
CA GLU A 385 26.30 -14.45 16.18
C GLU A 385 26.57 -14.40 17.70
N GLY A 386 25.51 -14.32 18.52
CA GLY A 386 25.61 -14.28 19.98
C GLY A 386 26.44 -13.10 20.51
N GLU A 387 27.25 -13.35 21.54
CA GLU A 387 28.07 -12.32 22.21
C GLU A 387 29.04 -11.60 21.26
N ALA A 388 29.49 -12.28 20.19
CA ALA A 388 30.34 -11.65 19.19
C ALA A 388 29.60 -10.52 18.45
N LEU A 389 28.30 -10.66 18.20
CA LEU A 389 27.53 -9.59 17.57
C LEU A 389 27.48 -8.36 18.48
N ASP A 390 27.21 -8.53 19.76
CA ASP A 390 27.14 -7.43 20.73
C ASP A 390 28.46 -6.67 20.83
N GLN A 391 29.58 -7.40 20.76
CA GLN A 391 30.90 -6.80 20.73
C GLN A 391 31.15 -5.97 19.46
N PHE A 392 30.64 -6.40 18.31
CA PHE A 392 30.91 -5.75 17.02
C PHE A 392 29.83 -4.75 16.56
N LEU A 393 28.66 -4.74 17.20
CA LEU A 393 27.55 -3.83 16.86
C LEU A 393 27.88 -2.33 17.04
N PRO A 394 28.67 -1.90 18.05
CA PRO A 394 29.12 -0.52 18.15
C PRO A 394 29.90 -0.06 16.91
N TYR A 395 30.74 -0.94 16.34
CA TYR A 395 31.49 -0.63 15.13
C TYR A 395 30.58 -0.47 13.91
N PHE A 396 29.52 -1.28 13.80
CA PHE A 396 28.48 -1.07 12.79
C PHE A 396 27.83 0.32 12.93
N THR A 397 27.42 0.70 14.15
CA THR A 397 26.78 2.01 14.36
C THR A 397 27.71 3.18 14.05
N ALA A 398 29.00 3.05 14.38
CA ALA A 398 30.01 4.07 14.17
C ALA A 398 30.40 4.24 12.68
N SER A 399 30.42 3.15 11.91
CA SER A 399 30.75 3.18 10.48
C SER A 399 29.55 3.47 9.58
N LEU A 400 28.33 3.20 10.03
CA LEU A 400 27.12 3.28 9.21
C LEU A 400 26.97 4.62 8.46
N PRO A 401 27.14 5.82 9.08
CA PRO A 401 26.98 7.09 8.37
C PRO A 401 27.99 7.24 7.22
N VAL A 402 29.22 6.77 7.43
CA VAL A 402 30.31 6.86 6.44
C VAL A 402 30.07 5.88 5.31
N VAL A 403 29.74 4.62 5.62
CA VAL A 403 29.39 3.60 4.62
C VAL A 403 28.21 4.05 3.77
N LEU A 404 27.19 4.63 4.40
CA LEU A 404 26.02 5.17 3.72
C LEU A 404 26.42 6.29 2.75
N GLY A 405 27.18 7.28 3.21
CA GLY A 405 27.65 8.39 2.38
C GLY A 405 28.51 7.94 1.19
N CYS A 406 29.49 7.07 1.44
CA CYS A 406 30.37 6.52 0.40
C CYS A 406 29.59 5.73 -0.65
N LYS A 407 28.63 4.89 -0.24
CA LYS A 407 27.83 4.11 -1.16
C LYS A 407 26.87 4.96 -1.98
N LEU A 408 26.17 5.91 -1.37
CA LEU A 408 25.29 6.83 -2.10
C LEU A 408 26.07 7.66 -3.12
N ALA A 409 27.22 8.22 -2.73
CA ALA A 409 28.08 8.98 -3.63
C ALA A 409 28.57 8.12 -4.81
N SER A 410 28.92 6.86 -4.55
CA SER A 410 29.38 5.93 -5.58
C SER A 410 28.28 5.45 -6.53
N LEU A 411 27.08 5.16 -6.02
CA LEU A 411 25.92 4.83 -6.84
C LEU A 411 25.48 6.01 -7.71
N TYR A 412 25.57 7.24 -7.18
CA TYR A 412 25.36 8.46 -7.94
C TYR A 412 26.43 8.62 -9.04
N GLY A 413 27.71 8.50 -8.67
CA GLY A 413 28.84 8.64 -9.60
C GLY A 413 28.92 7.55 -10.67
N SER A 414 28.35 6.36 -10.43
CA SER A 414 28.26 5.31 -11.46
C SER A 414 27.20 5.62 -12.52
N GLY A 415 26.31 6.57 -12.26
CA GLY A 415 25.18 6.90 -13.13
C GLY A 415 23.99 5.96 -12.95
N LEU A 416 23.87 5.25 -11.81
CA LEU A 416 22.74 4.37 -11.55
C LEU A 416 21.40 5.12 -11.59
N TYR A 417 21.34 6.29 -10.96
CA TYR A 417 20.14 7.13 -10.92
C TYR A 417 19.79 7.78 -12.26
N GLN A 418 20.64 7.66 -13.29
CA GLN A 418 20.33 8.16 -14.63
C GLN A 418 19.60 7.10 -15.48
N ARG A 419 19.44 5.87 -14.96
CA ARG A 419 18.86 4.73 -15.70
C ARG A 419 17.39 4.55 -15.37
N SER A 420 16.55 4.47 -16.41
CA SER A 420 15.13 4.15 -16.23
C SER A 420 14.94 2.70 -15.77
N TRP A 421 14.12 2.53 -14.72
CA TRP A 421 13.82 1.21 -14.15
C TRP A 421 13.00 0.32 -15.10
N GLU A 422 12.22 0.92 -16.00
CA GLU A 422 11.36 0.20 -16.95
C GLU A 422 12.17 -0.47 -18.06
N THR A 423 13.32 0.12 -18.40
CA THR A 423 14.23 -0.39 -19.41
C THR A 423 15.42 -1.14 -18.81
N PHE A 424 15.40 -1.42 -17.50
CA PHE A 424 16.52 -2.05 -16.80
C PHE A 424 16.92 -3.38 -17.48
N SER A 425 18.16 -3.42 -17.94
CA SER A 425 18.72 -4.44 -18.81
C SER A 425 19.96 -5.09 -18.20
N LEU A 426 20.46 -6.17 -18.81
CA LEU A 426 21.71 -6.80 -18.39
C LEU A 426 22.91 -5.85 -18.46
N ARG A 427 22.86 -4.82 -19.32
CA ARG A 427 23.93 -3.81 -19.43
C ARG A 427 23.96 -2.89 -18.21
N ASP A 428 22.81 -2.66 -17.59
CA ASP A 428 22.71 -1.80 -16.40
C ASP A 428 23.26 -2.51 -15.14
N ILE A 429 23.38 -3.84 -15.16
CA ILE A 429 24.04 -4.61 -14.08
C ILE A 429 25.50 -4.19 -13.94
N ALA A 430 26.20 -3.87 -15.03
CA ALA A 430 27.59 -3.40 -14.97
C ALA A 430 27.71 -2.04 -14.25
N VAL A 431 26.70 -1.17 -14.39
CA VAL A 431 26.63 0.12 -13.68
C VAL A 431 26.41 -0.09 -12.18
N VAL A 432 25.53 -1.03 -11.81
CA VAL A 432 25.32 -1.43 -10.41
C VAL A 432 26.61 -2.00 -9.83
N LEU A 433 27.24 -2.94 -10.53
CA LEU A 433 28.50 -3.57 -10.11
C LEU A 433 29.59 -2.53 -9.84
N ARG A 434 29.83 -1.61 -10.78
CA ARG A 434 30.82 -0.54 -10.63
C ARG A 434 30.51 0.35 -9.42
N GLY A 435 29.25 0.77 -9.28
CA GLY A 435 28.82 1.65 -8.18
C GLY A 435 28.96 0.99 -6.81
N VAL A 436 28.56 -0.28 -6.68
CA VAL A 436 28.67 -1.02 -5.41
C VAL A 436 30.13 -1.32 -5.05
N LEU A 437 30.95 -1.73 -6.01
CA LEU A 437 32.38 -2.01 -5.76
C LEU A 437 33.13 -0.74 -5.37
N MET A 438 32.97 0.36 -6.12
CA MET A 438 33.60 1.64 -5.80
C MET A 438 33.14 2.16 -4.43
N GLY A 439 31.85 2.01 -4.10
CA GLY A 439 31.30 2.42 -2.81
C GLY A 439 31.87 1.60 -1.65
N SER A 440 32.08 0.30 -1.87
CA SER A 440 32.67 -0.61 -0.87
C SER A 440 34.15 -0.31 -0.66
N VAL A 441 34.92 -0.03 -1.72
CA VAL A 441 36.32 0.39 -1.62
C VAL A 441 36.43 1.72 -0.87
N LEU A 442 35.62 2.72 -1.21
CA LEU A 442 35.58 3.99 -0.50
C LEU A 442 35.24 3.81 0.99
N SER A 443 34.28 2.94 1.29
CA SER A 443 33.89 2.61 2.67
C SER A 443 35.03 1.95 3.46
N ILE A 444 35.76 1.02 2.84
CA ILE A 444 36.94 0.36 3.44
C ILE A 444 38.06 1.38 3.67
N MET A 445 38.33 2.26 2.69
CA MET A 445 39.35 3.31 2.82
C MET A 445 38.99 4.28 3.95
N ALA A 446 37.73 4.68 4.05
CA ALA A 446 37.28 5.56 5.11
C ALA A 446 37.38 4.88 6.49
N ALA A 447 36.98 3.60 6.61
CA ALA A 447 37.17 2.83 7.84
C ALA A 447 38.66 2.69 8.21
N ALA A 448 39.54 2.48 7.23
CA ALA A 448 40.98 2.44 7.44
C ALA A 448 41.57 3.79 7.86
N TYR A 449 41.04 4.89 7.33
CA TYR A 449 41.50 6.24 7.67
C TYR A 449 41.07 6.66 9.08
N PHE A 450 39.78 6.52 9.41
CA PHE A 450 39.24 6.99 10.69
C PHE A 450 39.51 6.04 11.86
N TYR A 451 39.52 4.73 11.61
CA TYR A 451 39.60 3.72 12.67
C TYR A 451 40.81 2.79 12.53
N ARG A 452 41.71 3.04 11.57
CA ARG A 452 42.87 2.17 11.29
C ARG A 452 42.48 0.70 11.04
N PHE A 453 41.20 0.47 10.69
CA PHE A 453 40.59 -0.84 10.55
C PHE A 453 40.57 -1.69 11.84
N GLU A 454 40.84 -1.11 13.02
CA GLU A 454 40.76 -1.81 14.29
C GLU A 454 39.30 -2.11 14.66
N GLY A 455 39.00 -3.37 14.96
CA GLY A 455 37.63 -3.82 15.26
C GLY A 455 36.72 -3.99 14.03
N PHE A 456 37.21 -3.79 12.81
CA PHE A 456 36.45 -3.97 11.57
C PHE A 456 36.77 -5.29 10.87
N SER A 457 35.73 -5.99 10.41
CA SER A 457 35.87 -7.21 9.61
C SER A 457 35.81 -6.91 8.11
N ARG A 458 36.88 -7.23 7.37
CA ARG A 458 36.93 -7.08 5.90
C ARG A 458 35.84 -7.91 5.21
N VAL A 459 35.51 -9.07 5.78
CA VAL A 459 34.49 -9.98 5.27
C VAL A 459 33.10 -9.32 5.26
N VAL A 460 32.81 -8.47 6.26
CA VAL A 460 31.51 -7.77 6.33
C VAL A 460 31.33 -6.86 5.12
N PHE A 461 32.33 -6.07 4.74
CA PHE A 461 32.24 -5.19 3.58
C PHE A 461 32.06 -5.97 2.26
N ILE A 462 32.67 -7.16 2.16
CA ILE A 462 32.48 -8.05 1.00
C ILE A 462 31.07 -8.62 0.96
N MET A 463 30.57 -9.15 2.09
CA MET A 463 29.20 -9.66 2.21
C MET A 463 28.17 -8.58 1.90
N ASP A 464 28.34 -7.38 2.45
CA ASP A 464 27.50 -6.21 2.21
C ASP A 464 27.52 -5.78 0.74
N ALA A 465 28.68 -5.79 0.07
CA ALA A 465 28.76 -5.53 -1.37
C ALA A 465 27.94 -6.53 -2.20
N LEU A 466 28.06 -7.83 -1.90
CA LEU A 466 27.31 -8.87 -2.59
C LEU A 466 25.80 -8.75 -2.36
N LEU A 467 25.39 -8.58 -1.09
CA LEU A 467 23.98 -8.41 -0.73
C LEU A 467 23.37 -7.18 -1.38
N LEU A 468 24.06 -6.04 -1.33
CA LEU A 468 23.56 -4.79 -1.92
C LEU A 468 23.42 -4.89 -3.44
N MET A 469 24.37 -5.54 -4.12
CA MET A 469 24.30 -5.76 -5.55
C MET A 469 23.07 -6.59 -5.93
N ILE A 470 22.85 -7.71 -5.23
CA ILE A 470 21.67 -8.56 -5.45
C ILE A 470 20.40 -7.78 -5.19
N ALA A 471 20.34 -7.01 -4.09
CA ALA A 471 19.15 -6.25 -3.71
C ALA A 471 18.82 -5.14 -4.71
N ILE A 472 19.79 -4.37 -5.19
CA ILE A 472 19.56 -3.35 -6.22
C ILE A 472 19.07 -4.01 -7.52
N VAL A 473 19.74 -5.06 -7.99
CA VAL A 473 19.31 -5.76 -9.22
C VAL A 473 17.90 -6.34 -9.07
N ALA A 474 17.59 -6.97 -7.94
CA ALA A 474 16.29 -7.56 -7.65
C ALA A 474 15.19 -6.50 -7.59
N THR A 475 15.43 -5.36 -6.93
CA THR A 475 14.45 -4.27 -6.88
C THR A 475 14.20 -3.67 -8.26
N ARG A 476 15.25 -3.41 -9.07
CA ARG A 476 15.05 -2.89 -10.42
C ARG A 476 14.37 -3.90 -11.35
N ALA A 477 14.70 -5.18 -11.25
CA ALA A 477 14.06 -6.26 -12.01
C ALA A 477 12.59 -6.48 -11.63
N SER A 478 12.21 -6.27 -10.36
CA SER A 478 10.82 -6.41 -9.92
C SER A 478 9.93 -5.34 -10.57
N PHE A 479 10.41 -4.10 -10.69
CA PHE A 479 9.70 -3.01 -11.38
C PHE A 479 9.44 -3.32 -12.85
N ARG A 480 10.46 -3.82 -13.56
CA ARG A 480 10.30 -4.28 -14.95
C ARG A 480 9.28 -5.41 -15.07
N SER A 481 9.25 -6.33 -14.11
CA SER A 481 8.29 -7.45 -14.13
C SER A 481 6.85 -6.97 -13.86
N MET A 482 6.67 -6.04 -12.92
CA MET A 482 5.36 -5.50 -12.58
C MET A 482 4.76 -4.67 -13.72
N SER A 483 5.55 -3.86 -14.43
CA SER A 483 5.05 -3.10 -15.58
C SER A 483 4.53 -4.00 -16.70
N LEU A 484 5.20 -5.14 -16.94
CA LEU A 484 4.74 -6.16 -17.89
C LEU A 484 3.41 -6.80 -17.46
N VAL A 485 3.24 -7.09 -16.17
CA VAL A 485 1.99 -7.66 -15.63
C VAL A 485 0.86 -6.64 -15.69
N ALA A 486 1.10 -5.38 -15.35
CA ALA A 486 0.10 -4.31 -15.42
C ALA A 486 -0.39 -4.06 -16.85
N ALA A 487 0.53 -4.02 -17.82
CA ALA A 487 0.17 -3.90 -19.24
C ALA A 487 -0.74 -5.04 -19.72
N SER A 488 -0.53 -6.27 -19.22
CA SER A 488 -1.36 -7.43 -19.58
C SER A 488 -2.78 -7.43 -18.98
N ARG A 489 -3.04 -6.62 -17.94
CA ARG A 489 -4.27 -6.65 -17.13
C ARG A 489 -5.26 -5.51 -17.39
N SER A 490 -4.96 -4.59 -18.30
CA SER A 490 -5.88 -3.51 -18.66
C SER A 490 -7.21 -4.08 -19.17
N LYS A 491 -8.25 -4.06 -18.32
CA LYS A 491 -9.60 -4.58 -18.64
C LYS A 491 -10.36 -3.75 -19.70
N ARG A 492 -9.82 -2.61 -20.13
CA ARG A 492 -10.44 -1.73 -21.12
C ARG A 492 -9.79 -1.78 -22.51
N SER A 493 -8.81 -2.65 -22.72
CA SER A 493 -8.14 -2.76 -24.01
C SER A 493 -8.82 -3.77 -24.92
N ARG A 494 -9.10 -3.37 -26.16
CA ARG A 494 -9.53 -4.27 -27.24
C ARG A 494 -8.51 -5.39 -27.43
N ARG A 495 -8.98 -6.63 -27.53
CA ARG A 495 -8.12 -7.80 -27.75
C ARG A 495 -7.73 -7.86 -29.20
N VAL A 496 -6.45 -7.68 -29.46
CA VAL A 496 -5.90 -7.59 -30.80
C VAL A 496 -5.18 -8.89 -31.18
N LEU A 497 -5.52 -9.44 -32.33
CA LEU A 497 -4.74 -10.49 -32.98
C LEU A 497 -3.84 -9.85 -34.03
N VAL A 498 -2.56 -10.22 -34.06
CA VAL A 498 -1.61 -9.68 -35.03
C VAL A 498 -1.29 -10.75 -36.07
N TYR A 499 -1.59 -10.46 -37.34
CA TYR A 499 -1.24 -11.31 -38.47
C TYR A 499 0.14 -10.93 -39.00
N GLY A 500 1.10 -11.85 -38.87
CA GLY A 500 2.53 -11.68 -39.09
C GLY A 500 3.29 -11.50 -37.78
N ALA A 501 4.13 -12.47 -37.39
CA ALA A 501 4.95 -12.47 -36.19
C ALA A 501 6.43 -12.13 -36.46
N GLY A 502 6.72 -11.61 -37.65
CA GLY A 502 8.04 -11.06 -38.03
C GLY A 502 8.41 -9.76 -37.30
N ALA A 503 9.49 -9.11 -37.73
CA ALA A 503 10.03 -7.91 -37.07
C ALA A 503 9.00 -6.78 -36.89
N PHE A 504 8.16 -6.52 -37.91
CA PHE A 504 7.09 -5.52 -37.83
C PHE A 504 5.98 -5.91 -36.85
N GLY A 505 5.57 -7.18 -36.82
CA GLY A 505 4.61 -7.69 -35.85
C GLY A 505 5.09 -7.53 -34.41
N GLN A 506 6.38 -7.80 -34.18
CA GLN A 506 7.02 -7.61 -32.88
C GLN A 506 7.09 -6.13 -32.47
N LEU A 507 7.41 -5.24 -33.42
CA LEU A 507 7.42 -3.80 -33.21
C LEU A 507 6.04 -3.27 -32.83
N ILE A 508 4.99 -3.72 -33.52
CA ILE A 508 3.59 -3.34 -33.21
C ILE A 508 3.19 -3.80 -31.82
N VAL A 509 3.47 -5.05 -31.46
CA VAL A 509 3.19 -5.57 -30.11
C VAL A 509 3.98 -4.80 -29.05
N ARG A 510 5.22 -4.40 -29.36
CA ARG A 510 6.02 -3.55 -28.47
C ARG A 510 5.35 -2.18 -28.29
N GLU A 511 4.88 -1.54 -29.36
CA GLU A 511 4.24 -0.23 -29.25
C GLU A 511 2.86 -0.26 -28.60
N MET A 512 2.07 -1.32 -28.83
CA MET A 512 0.81 -1.53 -28.10
C MET A 512 1.02 -1.60 -26.60
N ARG A 513 2.12 -2.23 -26.17
CA ARG A 513 2.47 -2.34 -24.74
C ARG A 513 3.11 -1.08 -24.20
N ALA A 514 3.90 -0.38 -25.00
CA ALA A 514 4.56 0.87 -24.61
C ALA A 514 3.57 2.05 -24.54
N ASN A 515 2.47 2.01 -25.30
CA ASN A 515 1.47 3.09 -25.35
C ASN A 515 0.10 2.63 -24.83
N PRO A 516 -0.15 2.68 -23.51
CA PRO A 516 -1.44 2.34 -22.91
C PRO A 516 -2.63 3.10 -23.51
N HIS A 517 -2.40 4.29 -24.08
CA HIS A 517 -3.41 5.12 -24.73
C HIS A 517 -4.09 4.44 -25.92
N TRP A 518 -3.41 3.50 -26.60
CA TRP A 518 -3.99 2.81 -27.76
C TRP A 518 -5.15 1.90 -27.36
N SER A 519 -5.27 1.55 -26.07
CA SER A 519 -6.33 0.66 -25.56
C SER A 519 -6.40 -0.66 -26.35
N MET A 520 -5.23 -1.22 -26.67
CA MET A 520 -5.06 -2.48 -27.40
C MET A 520 -4.27 -3.48 -26.55
N ASN A 521 -4.71 -4.73 -26.51
CA ASN A 521 -4.01 -5.81 -25.82
C ASN A 521 -3.77 -6.97 -26.79
N PRO A 522 -2.52 -7.26 -27.17
CA PRO A 522 -2.21 -8.32 -28.11
C PRO A 522 -2.41 -9.69 -27.46
N VAL A 523 -3.35 -10.48 -28.00
CA VAL A 523 -3.75 -11.78 -27.43
C VAL A 523 -3.17 -12.99 -28.16
N ALA A 524 -2.91 -12.87 -29.46
CA ALA A 524 -2.35 -13.95 -30.28
C ALA A 524 -1.65 -13.40 -31.53
N PHE A 525 -0.69 -14.17 -32.03
CA PHE A 525 -0.13 -14.02 -33.37
C PHE A 525 -0.64 -15.15 -34.29
N ILE A 526 -0.76 -14.85 -35.56
CA ILE A 526 -0.87 -15.83 -36.66
C ILE A 526 0.25 -15.54 -37.64
N ASP A 527 0.99 -16.55 -38.05
CA ASP A 527 2.08 -16.43 -39.01
C ASP A 527 2.16 -17.73 -39.82
N ASP A 528 2.22 -17.60 -41.14
CA ASP A 528 2.24 -18.75 -42.05
C ASP A 528 3.59 -19.48 -42.05
N ASP A 529 4.61 -18.91 -41.40
CA ASP A 529 5.92 -19.54 -41.19
C ASP A 529 5.83 -20.69 -40.16
N PRO A 530 5.96 -21.95 -40.60
CA PRO A 530 5.81 -23.11 -39.73
C PRO A 530 6.86 -23.17 -38.61
N THR A 531 7.99 -22.47 -38.77
CA THR A 531 9.04 -22.42 -37.73
C THR A 531 8.65 -21.57 -36.52
N LYS A 532 7.64 -20.70 -36.67
CA LYS A 532 7.13 -19.81 -35.61
C LYS A 532 5.90 -20.36 -34.91
N THR A 533 5.22 -21.34 -35.51
CA THR A 533 4.03 -22.00 -34.96
C THR A 533 4.28 -22.54 -33.56
N HIS A 534 3.32 -22.31 -32.66
CA HIS A 534 3.33 -22.74 -31.24
C HIS A 534 4.45 -22.13 -30.38
N ARG A 535 5.18 -21.12 -30.88
CA ARG A 535 6.14 -20.35 -30.08
C ARG A 535 5.48 -19.16 -29.40
N TRP A 536 6.13 -18.65 -28.36
CA TRP A 536 5.76 -17.40 -27.71
C TRP A 536 6.72 -16.30 -28.16
N ILE A 537 6.18 -15.28 -28.82
CA ILE A 537 6.96 -14.15 -29.31
C ILE A 537 6.49 -12.91 -28.56
N MET A 538 7.43 -12.20 -27.92
CA MET A 538 7.11 -11.05 -27.06
C MET A 538 6.05 -11.39 -25.99
N GLY A 539 5.98 -12.63 -25.50
CA GLY A 539 4.97 -13.06 -24.53
C GLY A 539 3.54 -13.15 -25.09
N VAL A 540 3.39 -13.25 -26.42
CA VAL A 540 2.12 -13.52 -27.12
C VAL A 540 2.27 -14.84 -27.88
N PRO A 541 1.31 -15.78 -27.79
CA PRO A 541 1.43 -17.07 -28.46
C PRO A 541 1.16 -16.95 -29.96
N VAL A 542 1.97 -17.63 -30.78
CA VAL A 542 1.74 -17.83 -32.22
C VAL A 542 0.88 -19.09 -32.38
N LYS A 543 -0.35 -18.92 -32.86
CA LYS A 543 -1.34 -20.01 -32.87
C LYS A 543 -1.20 -20.94 -34.05
N GLY A 544 -0.91 -20.41 -35.23
CA GLY A 544 -0.54 -21.19 -36.39
C GLY A 544 -0.68 -20.33 -37.64
N ALA A 545 -1.02 -20.97 -38.74
CA ALA A 545 -1.23 -20.35 -40.05
C ALA A 545 -2.65 -19.77 -40.20
N LEU A 546 -2.91 -19.15 -41.35
CA LEU A 546 -4.23 -18.57 -41.69
C LEU A 546 -5.41 -19.53 -41.50
N SER A 547 -5.24 -20.84 -41.69
CA SER A 547 -6.29 -21.85 -41.50
C SER A 547 -6.85 -21.91 -40.07
N GLU A 548 -6.06 -21.50 -39.07
CA GLU A 548 -6.43 -21.54 -37.66
C GLU A 548 -6.97 -20.19 -37.15
N LEU A 549 -7.14 -19.21 -38.06
CA LEU A 549 -7.64 -17.88 -37.72
C LEU A 549 -9.00 -17.94 -37.06
N GLU A 550 -9.95 -18.69 -37.62
CA GLU A 550 -11.32 -18.72 -37.12
C GLU A 550 -11.42 -19.35 -35.71
N GLU A 551 -10.66 -20.43 -35.45
CA GLU A 551 -10.59 -21.03 -34.11
C GLU A 551 -9.98 -20.04 -33.11
N THR A 552 -8.90 -19.36 -33.52
CA THR A 552 -8.20 -18.41 -32.66
C THR A 552 -9.08 -17.20 -32.31
N LEU A 553 -9.81 -16.64 -33.28
CA LEU A 553 -10.76 -15.55 -33.07
C LEU A 553 -11.79 -15.89 -31.99
N ARG A 554 -12.38 -17.10 -32.04
CA ARG A 554 -13.37 -17.57 -31.06
C ARG A 554 -12.74 -17.84 -29.69
N ARG A 555 -11.64 -18.57 -29.66
CA ARG A 555 -10.98 -19.01 -28.42
C ARG A 555 -10.47 -17.84 -27.59
N TYR A 556 -9.89 -16.84 -28.25
CA TYR A 556 -9.33 -15.65 -27.60
C TYR A 556 -10.30 -14.47 -27.54
N ARG A 557 -11.50 -14.62 -28.15
CA ARG A 557 -12.54 -13.58 -28.26
C ARG A 557 -11.91 -12.28 -28.79
N VAL A 558 -11.31 -12.34 -29.97
CA VAL A 558 -10.59 -11.21 -30.56
C VAL A 558 -11.58 -10.11 -30.97
N ASP A 559 -11.24 -8.84 -30.68
CA ASP A 559 -12.08 -7.68 -31.04
C ASP A 559 -11.55 -6.97 -32.31
N GLU A 560 -10.25 -7.09 -32.61
CA GLU A 560 -9.60 -6.44 -33.77
C GLU A 560 -8.41 -7.30 -34.29
N VAL A 561 -8.27 -7.44 -35.62
CA VAL A 561 -7.11 -8.05 -36.28
C VAL A 561 -6.26 -6.97 -36.93
N ILE A 562 -4.96 -6.99 -36.64
CA ILE A 562 -3.98 -6.07 -37.23
C ILE A 562 -3.02 -6.82 -38.15
N LEU A 563 -3.00 -6.40 -39.41
CA LEU A 563 -2.09 -6.89 -40.43
C LEU A 563 -0.75 -6.15 -40.28
N SER A 564 0.30 -6.87 -39.89
CA SER A 564 1.62 -6.29 -39.56
C SER A 564 2.63 -6.37 -40.69
N SER A 565 2.42 -7.21 -41.70
CA SER A 565 3.41 -7.43 -42.74
C SER A 565 3.05 -6.71 -44.06
N PRO A 566 4.00 -5.97 -44.67
CA PRO A 566 3.84 -5.44 -46.01
C PRO A 566 3.78 -6.55 -47.08
N SER A 567 4.26 -7.76 -46.77
CA SER A 567 4.23 -8.92 -47.68
C SER A 567 2.85 -9.60 -47.80
N ILE A 568 1.85 -9.14 -47.06
CA ILE A 568 0.49 -9.69 -47.14
C ILE A 568 -0.12 -9.27 -48.49
N ASN A 569 -0.33 -10.22 -49.39
CA ASN A 569 -0.95 -9.98 -50.69
C ASN A 569 -2.47 -9.71 -50.55
N GLY A 570 -3.09 -9.21 -51.62
CA GLY A 570 -4.51 -8.86 -51.62
C GLY A 570 -5.45 -10.04 -51.38
N SER A 571 -5.06 -11.26 -51.78
CA SER A 571 -5.88 -12.47 -51.57
C SER A 571 -5.91 -12.88 -50.11
N ILE A 572 -4.78 -12.90 -49.41
CA ILE A 572 -4.72 -13.20 -47.97
C ILE A 572 -5.49 -12.16 -47.17
N GLU A 573 -5.36 -10.87 -47.49
CA GLU A 573 -6.13 -9.82 -46.82
C GLU A 573 -7.64 -10.00 -47.03
N HIS A 574 -8.07 -10.36 -48.25
CA HIS A 574 -9.48 -10.64 -48.53
C HIS A 574 -10.01 -11.79 -47.66
N THR A 575 -9.29 -12.91 -47.60
CA THR A 575 -9.66 -14.06 -46.76
C THR A 575 -9.77 -13.67 -45.28
N ILE A 576 -8.81 -12.91 -44.76
CA ILE A 576 -8.84 -12.45 -43.35
C ILE A 576 -10.06 -11.57 -43.11
N ARG A 577 -10.37 -10.63 -44.01
CA ARG A 577 -11.54 -9.74 -43.89
C ARG A 577 -12.85 -10.50 -43.92
N GLU A 578 -12.96 -11.50 -44.78
CA GLU A 578 -14.15 -12.35 -44.90
C GLU A 578 -14.38 -13.16 -43.60
N VAL A 579 -13.35 -13.84 -43.09
CA VAL A 579 -13.43 -14.56 -41.82
C VAL A 579 -13.76 -13.62 -40.66
N CYS A 580 -13.15 -12.42 -40.61
CA CYS A 580 -13.41 -11.46 -39.54
C CYS A 580 -14.81 -10.84 -39.60
N ALA A 581 -15.37 -10.63 -40.80
CA ALA A 581 -16.73 -10.10 -40.98
C ALA A 581 -17.80 -11.03 -40.37
N THR A 582 -17.60 -12.34 -40.50
CA THR A 582 -18.49 -13.38 -39.92
C THR A 582 -18.48 -13.39 -38.38
N HIS A 583 -17.46 -12.81 -37.76
CA HIS A 583 -17.25 -12.80 -36.30
C HIS A 583 -17.30 -11.39 -35.68
N ASP A 584 -17.87 -10.39 -36.39
CA ASP A 584 -17.94 -8.98 -35.97
C ASP A 584 -16.59 -8.39 -35.52
N CYS A 585 -15.50 -8.82 -36.17
CA CYS A 585 -14.14 -8.44 -35.84
C CYS A 585 -13.60 -7.42 -36.84
N ARG A 586 -12.99 -6.33 -36.33
CA ARG A 586 -12.45 -5.26 -37.19
C ARG A 586 -11.08 -5.63 -37.73
N VAL A 587 -10.83 -5.40 -39.02
CA VAL A 587 -9.51 -5.60 -39.63
C VAL A 587 -8.87 -4.26 -39.95
N ARG A 588 -7.64 -4.04 -39.45
CA ARG A 588 -6.83 -2.87 -39.77
C ARG A 588 -5.47 -3.27 -40.33
N ARG A 589 -4.97 -2.45 -41.23
CA ARG A 589 -3.63 -2.56 -41.78
C ARG A 589 -2.77 -1.44 -41.23
N LEU A 590 -1.61 -1.78 -40.69
CA LEU A 590 -0.68 -0.80 -40.16
C LEU A 590 0.44 -0.60 -41.18
N SER A 591 0.61 0.62 -41.67
CA SER A 591 1.72 1.01 -42.53
C SER A 591 2.68 1.90 -41.76
N MET A 592 3.97 1.63 -41.89
CA MET A 592 5.04 2.50 -41.43
C MET A 592 5.84 2.94 -42.64
N SER A 593 5.97 4.25 -42.82
CA SER A 593 6.91 4.84 -43.78
C SER A 593 7.97 5.59 -43.00
N ILE A 594 9.23 5.46 -43.40
CA ILE A 594 10.33 6.28 -42.89
C ILE A 594 10.56 7.30 -43.99
N SER A 595 10.14 8.54 -43.77
CA SER A 595 10.38 9.67 -44.67
C SER A 595 11.76 10.25 -44.46
#